data_AF-A0A933PKU6-F1
#
_entry.id   AF-A0A933PKU6-F1
#
_cell.length_a   1.000
_cell.length_b   1.000
_cell.length_c   1.000
_cell.angle_alpha   90.00
_cell.angle_beta   90.00
_cell.angle_gamma   90.00
#
_symmetry.space_group_name_H-M   'P 1'
#
loop_
_entity.id
_entity.type
_entity.pdbx_description
1 polymer ?
#
loop_
_entity_poly.entity_id
_entity_poly.type
_entity_poly.pdbx_seq_one_letter_code
_entity_poly.pdbx_strand_id
1 'polypeptide(L)'
;MSSAAGRTGRITDLAHFGEGAGDRRRHCALAPPAQGLEADSLVPAWQTLALLESESYAKGLWAVWARQVSLHLNLWRYPNGIDLTLLPVSSDHDLLLDPPHWAAHLLGRGLIAALDADGQSCRLDSSGYANLPPLAAPHLYLGGSPKWGHWIADILPLLAVRNFFPELAERPLLLGHLDPLQAECLDLLGFDSSRRTLIDRQGTDAALLPAADLAFLSAPPLTLGIDWVGRVLRAAAGPPDADAPERVYLSRRTFHPVHRVANEDSVEALFASRGFAVIAPETLGVAALIRRLGRAKIVAAPLGGALGNFVLAPPDATFLHLMPDWLMGEVGRHDLLIGWMRYYYPMRERMILVYGRVGPAERAFAAQHGLGAHDVPAHYDLAAIDQALLLAEKPAAGIAARARARQREDG
;
A
#
# COMPACT_ATOMS: atom_id res chain seq x y z
N MET A 1 12.21 7.75 -30.91
CA MET A 1 12.21 6.33 -30.50
C MET A 1 11.08 5.64 -31.26
N SER A 2 11.38 4.51 -31.91
CA SER A 2 10.45 3.75 -32.76
C SER A 2 9.32 3.14 -31.92
N SER A 3 8.11 3.04 -32.47
CA SER A 3 7.01 2.25 -31.89
C SER A 3 7.52 0.86 -31.49
N ALA A 4 7.21 0.41 -30.26
CA ALA A 4 7.62 -0.91 -29.78
C ALA A 4 6.82 -2.07 -30.40
N ALA A 5 5.91 -1.76 -31.33
CA ALA A 5 5.04 -2.73 -32.01
C ALA A 5 5.85 -3.92 -32.58
N GLY A 6 5.65 -5.09 -31.96
CA GLY A 6 6.22 -6.36 -32.43
C GLY A 6 7.62 -6.70 -31.94
N ARG A 7 8.19 -5.93 -30.99
CA ARG A 7 9.49 -6.26 -30.38
C ARG A 7 9.32 -7.18 -29.17
N THR A 8 10.25 -8.12 -29.03
CA THR A 8 10.36 -8.96 -27.82
C THR A 8 11.13 -8.19 -26.76
N GLY A 9 10.55 -8.05 -25.58
CA GLY A 9 11.16 -7.47 -24.40
C GLY A 9 11.30 -8.50 -23.29
N ARG A 10 12.31 -8.35 -22.44
CA ARG A 10 12.55 -9.21 -21.28
C ARG A 10 11.80 -8.66 -20.07
N ILE A 11 11.04 -9.49 -19.36
CA ILE A 11 10.43 -9.11 -18.09
C ILE A 11 11.51 -9.25 -17.02
N THR A 12 11.72 -8.20 -16.24
CA THR A 12 12.83 -8.20 -15.29
C THR A 12 12.56 -7.39 -14.04
N ASP A 13 13.37 -7.67 -13.01
CA ASP A 13 13.39 -6.94 -11.77
C ASP A 13 14.30 -5.72 -11.86
N LEU A 14 14.31 -4.92 -10.80
CA LEU A 14 15.12 -3.71 -10.79
C LEU A 14 16.63 -3.99 -10.81
N ALA A 15 17.08 -5.16 -10.32
CA ALA A 15 18.51 -5.48 -10.28
C ALA A 15 19.10 -5.61 -11.69
N HIS A 16 18.30 -6.08 -12.66
CA HIS A 16 18.73 -6.32 -14.04
C HIS A 16 18.07 -5.39 -15.06
N PHE A 17 17.27 -4.40 -14.64
CA PHE A 17 16.61 -3.46 -15.53
C PHE A 17 17.58 -2.43 -16.12
N GLY A 18 17.57 -2.27 -17.45
CA GLY A 18 18.34 -1.21 -18.11
C GLY A 18 19.85 -1.45 -18.00
N GLU A 19 20.34 -2.59 -18.49
CA GLU A 19 21.78 -2.88 -18.52
C GLU A 19 22.52 -2.19 -19.68
N GLY A 20 21.86 -1.25 -20.35
CA GLY A 20 22.33 -0.59 -21.56
C GLY A 20 23.42 0.47 -21.37
N ALA A 21 23.90 1.01 -22.49
CA ALA A 21 24.97 2.00 -22.50
C ALA A 21 24.53 3.34 -21.87
N GLY A 22 25.08 3.67 -20.71
CA GLY A 22 24.88 4.95 -20.02
C GLY A 22 23.99 4.88 -18.77
N ASP A 23 23.44 3.70 -18.47
CA ASP A 23 22.68 3.45 -17.25
C ASP A 23 23.61 3.26 -16.06
N ARG A 24 23.15 3.68 -14.87
CA ARG A 24 23.91 3.55 -13.62
C ARG A 24 23.07 2.80 -12.60
N ARG A 25 23.70 1.90 -11.84
CA ARG A 25 23.03 1.11 -10.80
C ARG A 25 23.82 1.16 -9.49
N ARG A 26 23.12 1.17 -8.37
CA ARG A 26 23.68 1.10 -7.02
C ARG A 26 22.90 0.09 -6.20
N HIS A 27 23.64 -0.66 -5.40
CA HIS A 27 23.11 -1.61 -4.43
C HIS A 27 23.55 -1.20 -3.03
N CYS A 28 22.65 -1.38 -2.07
CA CYS A 28 22.93 -1.23 -0.65
C CYS A 28 22.45 -2.50 0.07
N ALA A 29 23.39 -3.25 0.65
CA ALA A 29 23.04 -4.39 1.49
C ALA A 29 22.32 -3.92 2.76
N LEU A 30 21.30 -4.65 3.17
CA LEU A 30 20.59 -4.41 4.42
C LEU A 30 20.99 -5.44 5.48
N ALA A 31 21.05 -5.01 6.73
CA ALA A 31 21.10 -5.92 7.86
C ALA A 31 19.67 -6.30 8.26
N PRO A 32 19.34 -7.59 8.40
CA PRO A 32 18.05 -7.99 8.94
C PRO A 32 17.89 -7.50 10.39
N PRO A 33 16.66 -7.29 10.88
CA PRO A 33 16.40 -6.89 12.25
C PRO A 33 16.93 -7.94 13.25
N ALA A 34 17.35 -7.47 14.43
CA ALA A 34 18.01 -8.32 15.46
C ALA A 34 17.09 -9.39 16.08
N GLN A 35 15.77 -9.22 16.00
CA GLN A 35 14.80 -10.23 16.38
C GLN A 35 14.37 -11.00 15.12
N GLY A 36 14.59 -12.31 15.11
CA GLY A 36 14.20 -13.18 14.00
C GLY A 36 12.69 -13.11 13.74
N LEU A 37 12.32 -13.21 12.47
CA LEU A 37 10.93 -13.26 12.03
C LEU A 37 10.41 -14.68 12.27
N GLU A 38 9.95 -15.00 13.49
CA GLU A 38 9.43 -16.34 13.82
C GLU A 38 8.10 -16.62 13.09
N ALA A 39 8.19 -17.21 11.90
CA ALA A 39 7.04 -17.53 11.04
C ALA A 39 6.10 -18.57 11.68
N ASP A 40 6.63 -19.51 12.44
CA ASP A 40 5.90 -20.71 12.90
C ASP A 40 4.76 -20.42 13.90
N SER A 41 4.65 -19.17 14.37
CA SER A 41 3.61 -18.70 15.31
C SER A 41 2.58 -17.77 14.67
N LEU A 42 2.43 -17.77 13.35
CA LEU A 42 1.56 -16.83 12.64
C LEU A 42 0.56 -17.55 11.73
N VAL A 43 -0.60 -16.94 11.47
CA VAL A 43 -1.51 -17.45 10.42
C VAL A 43 -0.80 -17.48 9.06
N PRO A 44 -1.15 -18.39 8.12
CA PRO A 44 -0.35 -18.64 6.90
C PRO A 44 0.02 -17.39 6.10
N ALA A 45 -0.89 -16.43 5.96
CA ALA A 45 -0.60 -15.18 5.25
C ALA A 45 0.53 -14.35 5.91
N TRP A 46 0.64 -14.38 7.24
CA TRP A 46 1.76 -13.75 7.95
C TRP A 46 3.07 -14.50 7.79
N GLN A 47 3.03 -15.83 7.65
CA GLN A 47 4.22 -16.64 7.34
C GLN A 47 4.78 -16.25 5.98
N THR A 48 3.92 -16.18 4.96
CA THR A 48 4.31 -15.73 3.62
C THR A 48 4.93 -14.33 3.65
N LEU A 49 4.30 -13.38 4.37
CA LEU A 49 4.84 -12.03 4.48
C LEU A 49 6.17 -11.97 5.24
N ALA A 50 6.38 -12.84 6.24
CA ALA A 50 7.67 -12.93 6.93
C ALA A 50 8.79 -13.47 6.03
N LEU A 51 8.48 -14.42 5.14
CA LEU A 51 9.41 -14.90 4.13
C LEU A 51 9.74 -13.79 3.11
N LEU A 52 8.72 -13.12 2.56
CA LEU A 52 8.90 -11.99 1.64
C LEU A 52 9.71 -10.85 2.26
N GLU A 53 9.46 -10.53 3.54
CA GLU A 53 10.23 -9.56 4.30
C GLU A 53 11.71 -9.98 4.38
N SER A 54 11.97 -11.24 4.75
CA SER A 54 13.33 -11.80 4.85
C SER A 54 14.06 -11.75 3.52
N GLU A 55 13.38 -12.11 2.43
CA GLU A 55 13.91 -12.04 1.07
C GLU A 55 14.21 -10.59 0.66
N SER A 56 13.36 -9.63 1.03
CA SER A 56 13.59 -8.20 0.78
C SER A 56 14.86 -7.72 1.48
N TYR A 57 15.09 -8.10 2.75
CA TYR A 57 16.35 -7.81 3.46
C TYR A 57 17.55 -8.45 2.77
N ALA A 58 17.45 -9.71 2.35
CA ALA A 58 18.54 -10.44 1.69
C ALA A 58 18.90 -9.85 0.31
N LYS A 59 17.89 -9.41 -0.47
CA LYS A 59 18.08 -8.73 -1.76
C LYS A 59 18.73 -7.35 -1.59
N GLY A 60 18.51 -6.68 -0.46
CA GLY A 60 18.96 -5.31 -0.22
C GLY A 60 18.19 -4.29 -1.06
N LEU A 61 18.68 -3.04 -1.06
CA LEU A 61 18.07 -1.94 -1.79
C LEU A 61 18.80 -1.67 -3.10
N TRP A 62 18.05 -1.30 -4.13
CA TRP A 62 18.57 -0.92 -5.44
C TRP A 62 18.09 0.48 -5.83
N ALA A 63 19.00 1.23 -6.47
CA ALA A 63 18.68 2.44 -7.20
C ALA A 63 19.25 2.34 -8.63
N VAL A 64 18.39 2.55 -9.62
CA VAL A 64 18.73 2.46 -11.04
C VAL A 64 18.45 3.80 -11.70
N TRP A 65 19.45 4.37 -12.37
CA TRP A 65 19.34 5.54 -13.23
C TRP A 65 19.36 5.05 -14.66
N ALA A 66 18.18 4.96 -15.26
CA ALA A 66 18.02 4.49 -16.62
C ALA A 66 17.79 5.67 -17.56
N ARG A 67 18.54 5.68 -18.67
CA ARG A 67 18.47 6.68 -19.72
C ARG A 67 17.55 6.18 -20.83
N GLN A 68 16.87 7.13 -21.49
CA GLN A 68 16.00 6.82 -22.63
C GLN A 68 14.99 5.71 -22.29
N VAL A 69 14.24 5.93 -21.21
CA VAL A 69 13.19 5.03 -20.74
C VAL A 69 11.86 5.50 -21.29
N SER A 70 10.92 4.59 -21.44
CA SER A 70 9.54 4.94 -21.74
C SER A 70 8.62 4.39 -20.66
N LEU A 71 7.75 5.25 -20.12
CA LEU A 71 6.67 4.82 -19.23
C LEU A 71 5.43 4.54 -20.08
N HIS A 72 4.91 3.32 -20.01
CA HIS A 72 3.67 2.93 -20.66
C HIS A 72 2.53 2.98 -19.64
N LEU A 73 1.63 3.93 -19.84
CA LEU A 73 0.50 4.21 -18.97
C LEU A 73 -0.72 3.42 -19.42
N ASN A 74 -1.39 2.77 -18.49
CA ASN A 74 -2.67 2.10 -18.67
C ASN A 74 -3.63 2.54 -17.56
N LEU A 75 -4.76 3.12 -17.93
CA LEU A 75 -5.85 3.41 -17.01
C LEU A 75 -6.88 2.28 -17.07
N TRP A 76 -7.01 1.57 -15.96
CA TRP A 76 -7.99 0.52 -15.77
C TRP A 76 -9.25 1.09 -15.15
N ARG A 77 -10.42 0.77 -15.71
CA ARG A 77 -11.72 1.18 -15.18
C ARG A 77 -12.43 -0.04 -14.62
N TYR A 78 -12.69 -0.01 -13.32
CA TYR A 78 -13.44 -1.02 -12.59
C TYR A 78 -14.78 -0.44 -12.14
N PRO A 79 -15.79 -1.27 -11.83
CA PRO A 79 -17.06 -0.79 -11.30
C PRO A 79 -16.92 0.08 -10.04
N ASN A 80 -15.88 -0.15 -9.23
CA ASN A 80 -15.63 0.54 -7.97
C ASN A 80 -14.44 1.52 -8.02
N GLY A 81 -13.96 1.90 -9.21
CA GLY A 81 -12.93 2.93 -9.32
C GLY A 81 -12.03 2.79 -10.54
N ILE A 82 -10.91 3.50 -10.49
CA ILE A 82 -9.88 3.46 -11.50
C ILE A 82 -8.56 3.01 -10.89
N ASP A 83 -7.70 2.41 -11.71
CA ASP A 83 -6.32 2.13 -11.35
C ASP A 83 -5.39 2.58 -12.48
N LEU A 84 -4.25 3.15 -12.14
CA LEU A 84 -3.27 3.61 -13.12
C LEU A 84 -2.03 2.75 -13.00
N THR A 85 -1.77 1.94 -14.01
CA THR A 85 -0.51 1.19 -14.11
C THR A 85 0.45 1.92 -15.01
N LEU A 86 1.68 2.07 -14.53
CA LEU A 86 2.80 2.65 -15.24
C LEU A 86 3.87 1.56 -15.38
N LEU A 87 4.15 1.16 -16.61
CA LEU A 87 5.09 0.10 -16.94
C LEU A 87 6.36 0.70 -17.57
N PRO A 88 7.48 0.77 -16.83
CA PRO A 88 8.74 1.24 -17.38
C PRO A 88 9.32 0.23 -18.37
N VAL A 89 9.72 0.74 -19.54
CA VAL A 89 10.40 -0.02 -20.58
C VAL A 89 11.72 0.67 -20.93
N SER A 90 12.84 -0.06 -20.78
CA SER A 90 14.18 0.45 -21.10
C SER A 90 14.38 0.59 -22.62
N SER A 91 15.48 1.22 -23.03
CA SER A 91 15.87 1.28 -24.45
C SER A 91 16.15 -0.08 -25.07
N ASP A 92 16.52 -1.06 -24.24
CA ASP A 92 16.82 -2.44 -24.63
C ASP A 92 15.57 -3.35 -24.55
N HIS A 93 14.39 -2.74 -24.35
CA HIS A 93 13.11 -3.43 -24.23
C HIS A 93 12.97 -4.31 -22.98
N ASP A 94 13.76 -4.07 -21.93
CA ASP A 94 13.44 -4.64 -20.62
C ASP A 94 12.15 -3.99 -20.11
N LEU A 95 11.20 -4.80 -19.65
CA LEU A 95 9.98 -4.39 -18.98
C LEU A 95 10.18 -4.59 -17.47
N LEU A 96 10.15 -3.49 -16.70
CA LEU A 96 10.23 -3.56 -15.24
C LEU A 96 8.88 -4.01 -14.67
N LEU A 97 8.78 -5.29 -14.29
CA LEU A 97 7.57 -5.90 -13.72
C LEU A 97 7.94 -7.10 -12.84
N ASP A 98 8.12 -6.87 -11.54
CA ASP A 98 8.47 -7.88 -10.53
C ASP A 98 7.32 -7.99 -9.50
N PRO A 99 6.76 -9.20 -9.25
CA PRO A 99 7.14 -10.48 -9.84
C PRO A 99 6.58 -10.75 -11.26
N PRO A 100 7.33 -11.49 -12.10
CA PRO A 100 7.05 -11.64 -13.53
C PRO A 100 5.74 -12.36 -13.84
N HIS A 101 5.22 -13.18 -12.92
CA HIS A 101 3.92 -13.85 -13.12
C HIS A 101 2.76 -12.87 -13.29
N TRP A 102 2.90 -11.62 -12.81
CA TRP A 102 1.90 -10.56 -13.06
C TRP A 102 1.70 -10.25 -14.54
N ALA A 103 2.70 -10.54 -15.38
CA ALA A 103 2.58 -10.37 -16.81
C ALA A 103 1.41 -11.18 -17.39
N ALA A 104 1.13 -12.38 -16.85
CA ALA A 104 0.01 -13.20 -17.29
C ALA A 104 -1.35 -12.53 -17.06
N HIS A 105 -1.49 -11.75 -15.98
CA HIS A 105 -2.71 -10.99 -15.69
C HIS A 105 -2.92 -9.80 -16.65
N LEU A 106 -1.84 -9.31 -17.27
CA LEU A 106 -1.85 -8.18 -18.20
C LEU A 106 -1.89 -8.61 -19.67
N LEU A 107 -1.77 -9.91 -19.96
CA LEU A 107 -1.73 -10.45 -21.31
C LEU A 107 -2.96 -10.04 -22.14
N GLY A 108 -2.72 -9.35 -23.26
CA GLY A 108 -3.74 -8.88 -24.19
C GLY A 108 -4.60 -7.72 -23.67
N ARG A 109 -4.27 -7.17 -22.49
CA ARG A 109 -5.04 -6.11 -21.83
C ARG A 109 -4.32 -4.75 -21.82
N GLY A 110 -3.10 -4.69 -22.37
CA GLY A 110 -2.29 -3.47 -22.40
C GLY A 110 -1.04 -3.70 -23.23
N LEU A 111 0.12 -3.30 -22.70
CA LEU A 111 1.41 -3.37 -23.41
C LEU A 111 1.82 -4.80 -23.78
N ILE A 112 1.46 -5.79 -22.95
CA ILE A 112 1.89 -7.18 -23.10
C ILE A 112 0.96 -7.89 -24.09
N ALA A 113 1.44 -8.09 -25.32
CA ALA A 113 0.65 -8.69 -26.41
C ALA A 113 0.83 -10.21 -26.54
N ALA A 114 1.94 -10.76 -26.03
CA ALA A 114 2.18 -12.20 -25.94
C ALA A 114 3.21 -12.47 -24.83
N LEU A 115 3.19 -13.67 -24.25
CA LEU A 115 4.19 -14.17 -23.33
C LEU A 115 4.88 -15.40 -23.94
N ASP A 116 6.15 -15.58 -23.62
CA ASP A 116 6.83 -16.85 -23.86
C ASP A 116 6.35 -17.93 -22.88
N ALA A 117 6.86 -19.15 -23.07
CA ALA A 117 6.40 -20.33 -22.34
C ALA A 117 6.77 -20.31 -20.85
N ASP A 118 7.86 -19.65 -20.48
CA ASP A 118 8.34 -19.52 -19.10
C ASP A 118 7.93 -18.19 -18.44
N GLY A 119 7.31 -17.28 -19.19
CA GLY A 119 6.83 -15.99 -18.71
C GLY A 119 7.94 -14.98 -18.40
N GLN A 120 9.15 -15.20 -18.91
CA GLN A 120 10.32 -14.34 -18.67
C GLN A 120 10.48 -13.28 -19.76
N SER A 121 9.84 -13.43 -20.91
CA SER A 121 9.85 -12.47 -22.00
C SER A 121 8.45 -12.27 -22.56
N CYS A 122 8.23 -11.11 -23.17
CA CYS A 122 6.95 -10.76 -23.75
C CYS A 122 7.12 -10.02 -25.06
N ARG A 123 6.13 -10.15 -25.94
CA ARG A 123 5.99 -9.25 -27.08
C ARG A 123 5.27 -7.99 -26.61
N LEU A 124 5.89 -6.85 -26.84
CA LEU A 124 5.33 -5.54 -26.51
C LEU A 124 4.52 -5.00 -27.70
N ASP A 125 3.37 -4.40 -27.43
CA ASP A 125 2.57 -3.66 -28.40
C ASP A 125 2.13 -2.31 -27.82
N SER A 126 2.73 -1.25 -28.35
CA SER A 126 2.37 0.13 -28.02
C SER A 126 1.71 0.88 -29.18
N SER A 127 1.24 0.17 -30.22
CA SER A 127 0.60 0.79 -31.39
C SER A 127 -0.64 1.60 -31.05
N GLY A 128 -1.37 1.21 -30.00
CA GLY A 128 -2.56 1.92 -29.48
C GLY A 128 -2.27 3.03 -28.48
N TYR A 129 -1.00 3.33 -28.17
CA TYR A 129 -0.63 4.29 -27.13
C TYR A 129 -0.47 5.70 -27.71
N ALA A 130 -1.13 6.68 -27.08
CA ALA A 130 -0.92 8.08 -27.42
C ALA A 130 0.46 8.56 -26.96
N ASN A 131 1.19 9.32 -27.79
CA ASN A 131 2.49 9.86 -27.40
C ASN A 131 2.32 11.14 -26.57
N LEU A 132 2.79 11.11 -25.32
CA LEU A 132 2.87 12.29 -24.47
C LEU A 132 4.16 13.08 -24.77
N PRO A 133 4.21 14.38 -24.46
CA PRO A 133 5.43 15.18 -24.56
C PRO A 133 6.57 14.55 -23.75
N PRO A 134 7.79 14.45 -24.31
CA PRO A 134 8.89 13.77 -23.64
C PRO A 134 9.33 14.51 -22.37
N LEU A 135 9.64 13.75 -21.33
CA LEU A 135 10.22 14.27 -20.09
C LEU A 135 11.74 14.43 -20.25
N ALA A 136 12.17 15.67 -20.49
CA ALA A 136 13.58 15.99 -20.70
C ALA A 136 14.40 16.06 -19.40
N ALA A 137 13.80 16.54 -18.31
CA ALA A 137 14.49 16.72 -17.04
C ALA A 137 14.61 15.39 -16.27
N PRO A 138 15.70 15.18 -15.51
CA PRO A 138 15.88 13.99 -14.69
C PRO A 138 14.89 13.97 -13.53
N HIS A 139 14.25 12.82 -13.29
CA HIS A 139 13.33 12.64 -12.17
C HIS A 139 13.65 11.38 -11.35
N LEU A 140 13.10 11.32 -10.14
CA LEU A 140 12.92 10.10 -9.38
C LEU A 140 11.48 9.62 -9.57
N TYR A 141 11.30 8.47 -10.20
CA TYR A 141 10.00 7.86 -10.39
C TYR A 141 9.51 7.22 -9.08
N LEU A 142 8.35 7.67 -8.60
CA LEU A 142 7.72 7.13 -7.40
C LEU A 142 6.50 6.25 -7.72
N GLY A 143 5.92 6.38 -8.92
CA GLY A 143 4.66 5.74 -9.29
C GLY A 143 3.44 6.57 -8.90
N GLY A 144 2.30 5.91 -8.70
CA GLY A 144 1.07 6.58 -8.28
C GLY A 144 -0.07 5.58 -8.07
N SER A 145 -0.91 5.85 -7.07
CA SER A 145 -2.14 5.09 -6.83
C SER A 145 -3.20 6.01 -6.24
N PRO A 146 -4.46 5.95 -6.67
CA PRO A 146 -5.56 6.70 -6.05
C PRO A 146 -5.98 6.13 -4.70
N LYS A 147 -5.45 4.97 -4.31
CA LYS A 147 -5.85 4.28 -3.09
C LYS A 147 -4.92 4.68 -1.93
N TRP A 148 -5.49 5.28 -0.89
CA TRP A 148 -4.75 5.71 0.32
C TRP A 148 -3.87 4.62 0.94
N GLY A 149 -4.36 3.38 1.01
CA GLY A 149 -3.57 2.26 1.54
C GLY A 149 -2.31 1.96 0.71
N HIS A 150 -2.43 1.94 -0.62
CA HIS A 150 -1.31 1.75 -1.53
C HIS A 150 -0.34 2.95 -1.48
N TRP A 151 -0.88 4.17 -1.35
CA TRP A 151 -0.04 5.36 -1.15
C TRP A 151 0.87 5.21 0.08
N ILE A 152 0.31 4.84 1.24
CA ILE A 152 1.08 4.72 2.49
C ILE A 152 2.01 3.51 2.51
N ALA A 153 1.61 2.39 1.88
CA ALA A 153 2.34 1.13 1.98
C ALA A 153 3.30 0.83 0.82
N ASP A 154 3.02 1.31 -0.38
CA ASP A 154 3.80 0.98 -1.58
C ASP A 154 4.58 2.17 -2.12
N ILE A 155 3.97 3.37 -2.12
CA ILE A 155 4.50 4.54 -2.82
C ILE A 155 5.35 5.40 -1.90
N LEU A 156 4.79 5.87 -0.78
CA LEU A 156 5.47 6.77 0.15
C LEU A 156 6.74 6.15 0.78
N PRO A 157 6.77 4.84 1.11
CA PRO A 157 7.96 4.19 1.65
C PRO A 157 9.18 4.20 0.72
N LEU A 158 9.00 4.34 -0.60
CA LEU A 158 10.12 4.46 -1.53
C LEU A 158 11.01 5.67 -1.21
N LEU A 159 10.46 6.72 -0.61
CA LEU A 159 11.26 7.87 -0.17
C LEU A 159 12.26 7.51 0.95
N ALA A 160 11.99 6.48 1.75
CA ALA A 160 12.94 5.97 2.75
C ALA A 160 14.26 5.51 2.11
N VAL A 161 14.16 4.93 0.91
CA VAL A 161 15.29 4.35 0.17
C VAL A 161 16.30 5.43 -0.24
N ARG A 162 15.86 6.70 -0.38
CA ARG A 162 16.75 7.82 -0.70
C ARG A 162 17.79 8.11 0.38
N ASN A 163 17.53 7.72 1.63
CA ASN A 163 18.51 7.85 2.70
C ASN A 163 19.75 6.97 2.48
N PHE A 164 19.64 5.95 1.61
CA PHE A 164 20.74 5.05 1.26
C PHE A 164 21.44 5.47 -0.04
N PHE A 165 20.85 6.40 -0.80
CA PHE A 165 21.35 6.87 -2.10
C PHE A 165 21.27 8.41 -2.17
N PRO A 166 22.19 9.12 -1.51
CA PRO A 166 22.16 10.59 -1.41
C PRO A 166 22.20 11.30 -2.78
N GLU A 167 22.68 10.63 -3.84
CA GLU A 167 22.64 11.15 -5.21
C GLU A 167 21.22 11.37 -5.76
N LEU A 168 20.18 10.89 -5.06
CA LEU A 168 18.77 11.12 -5.37
C LEU A 168 18.19 12.36 -4.68
N ALA A 169 18.93 13.05 -3.80
CA ALA A 169 18.41 14.16 -3.01
C ALA A 169 17.83 15.31 -3.86
N GLU A 170 18.51 15.65 -4.95
CA GLU A 170 18.15 16.81 -5.80
C GLU A 170 17.11 16.47 -6.88
N ARG A 171 16.79 15.20 -7.10
CA ARG A 171 15.86 14.81 -8.16
C ARG A 171 14.41 15.15 -7.77
N PRO A 172 13.65 15.87 -8.63
CA PRO A 172 12.22 16.04 -8.44
C PRO A 172 11.50 14.69 -8.58
N LEU A 173 10.39 14.54 -7.87
CA LEU A 173 9.55 13.34 -7.93
C LEU A 173 8.74 13.34 -9.23
N LEU A 174 8.61 12.17 -9.87
CA LEU A 174 7.65 11.94 -10.95
C LEU A 174 6.54 11.02 -10.44
N LEU A 175 5.30 11.49 -10.55
CA LEU A 175 4.12 10.85 -10.00
C LEU A 175 3.09 10.57 -11.09
N GLY A 176 2.45 9.40 -11.02
CA GLY A 176 1.34 9.04 -11.91
C GLY A 176 -0.01 9.62 -11.47
N HIS A 177 -0.17 9.78 -10.17
CA HIS A 177 -1.40 10.22 -9.52
C HIS A 177 -1.04 10.95 -8.22
N LEU A 178 -1.82 11.96 -7.85
CA LEU A 178 -1.63 12.69 -6.60
C LEU A 178 -2.95 13.31 -6.10
N ASP A 179 -3.55 12.69 -5.09
CA ASP A 179 -4.73 13.25 -4.40
C ASP A 179 -4.34 14.28 -3.33
N PRO A 180 -5.27 15.13 -2.86
CA PRO A 180 -4.96 16.19 -1.89
C PRO A 180 -4.26 15.71 -0.61
N LEU A 181 -4.69 14.58 -0.01
CA LEU A 181 -4.04 14.03 1.18
C LEU A 181 -2.64 13.48 0.88
N GLN A 182 -2.42 12.97 -0.34
CA GLN A 182 -1.11 12.50 -0.78
C GLN A 182 -0.16 13.69 -1.01
N ALA A 183 -0.67 14.78 -1.58
CA ALA A 183 0.06 16.04 -1.73
C ALA A 183 0.44 16.60 -0.35
N GLU A 184 -0.46 16.57 0.64
CA GLU A 184 -0.17 16.99 2.02
C GLU A 184 0.93 16.13 2.65
N CYS A 185 0.93 14.80 2.45
CA CYS A 185 2.07 13.95 2.88
C CYS A 185 3.39 14.44 2.27
N LEU A 186 3.42 14.74 0.98
CA LEU A 186 4.63 15.22 0.30
C LEU A 186 5.05 16.61 0.80
N ASP A 187 4.11 17.52 1.02
CA ASP A 187 4.37 18.88 1.54
C ASP A 187 4.98 18.81 2.95
N LEU A 188 4.44 17.96 3.84
CA LEU A 188 5.00 17.70 5.17
C LEU A 188 6.45 17.19 5.12
N LEU A 189 6.80 16.46 4.06
CA LEU A 189 8.14 15.90 3.85
C LEU A 189 9.06 16.82 3.03
N GLY A 190 8.64 18.04 2.71
CA GLY A 190 9.44 19.02 1.98
C GLY A 190 9.49 18.80 0.46
N PHE A 191 8.54 18.05 -0.09
CA PHE A 191 8.37 17.87 -1.53
C PHE A 191 7.20 18.71 -2.04
N ASP A 192 7.32 20.03 -1.93
CA ASP A 192 6.33 20.97 -2.46
C ASP A 192 6.13 20.85 -3.98
N SER A 193 5.22 21.64 -4.54
CA SER A 193 4.89 21.61 -5.98
C SER A 193 6.07 21.89 -6.91
N SER A 194 7.15 22.53 -6.45
CA SER A 194 8.38 22.75 -7.23
C SER A 194 9.29 21.52 -7.26
N ARG A 195 9.10 20.58 -6.34
CA ARG A 195 9.90 19.35 -6.17
C ARG A 195 9.22 18.11 -6.73
N ARG A 196 8.07 18.26 -7.40
CA ARG A 196 7.29 17.16 -7.96
C ARG A 196 6.63 17.51 -9.28
N THR A 197 6.55 16.53 -10.17
CA THR A 197 5.88 16.58 -11.47
C THR A 197 4.81 15.49 -11.50
N LEU A 198 3.56 15.88 -11.76
CA LEU A 198 2.47 14.95 -12.01
C LEU A 198 2.38 14.69 -13.52
N ILE A 199 2.26 13.42 -13.92
CA ILE A 199 2.11 13.06 -15.32
C ILE A 199 0.73 13.49 -15.82
N ASP A 200 0.71 14.44 -16.76
CA ASP A 200 -0.51 14.80 -17.48
C ASP A 200 -0.78 13.79 -18.60
N ARG A 201 -1.83 12.98 -18.41
CA ARG A 201 -2.24 11.92 -19.35
C ARG A 201 -3.04 12.47 -20.54
N GLN A 202 -3.37 13.77 -20.56
CA GLN A 202 -4.13 14.42 -21.63
C GLN A 202 -5.47 13.72 -21.94
N GLY A 203 -6.12 13.17 -20.91
CA GLY A 203 -7.42 12.49 -21.03
C GLY A 203 -7.39 11.12 -21.72
N THR A 204 -6.21 10.59 -22.07
CA THR A 204 -6.07 9.29 -22.75
C THR A 204 -6.11 8.12 -21.76
N ASP A 205 -6.60 6.94 -22.16
CA ASP A 205 -6.59 5.75 -21.28
C ASP A 205 -5.31 4.91 -21.43
N ALA A 206 -4.62 5.02 -22.58
CA ALA A 206 -3.31 4.40 -22.82
C ALA A 206 -2.34 5.42 -23.44
N ALA A 207 -1.18 5.62 -22.82
CA ALA A 207 -0.24 6.66 -23.22
C ALA A 207 1.23 6.25 -23.04
N LEU A 208 2.09 6.72 -23.92
CA LEU A 208 3.52 6.54 -23.87
C LEU A 208 4.18 7.85 -23.45
N LEU A 209 4.92 7.84 -22.35
CA LEU A 209 5.75 8.95 -21.91
C LEU A 209 7.23 8.61 -22.10
N PRO A 210 7.89 9.11 -23.15
CA PRO A 210 9.34 9.02 -23.26
C PRO A 210 10.01 9.89 -22.18
N ALA A 211 11.06 9.38 -21.54
CA ALA A 211 11.81 10.08 -20.53
C ALA A 211 13.32 9.92 -20.77
N ALA A 212 14.04 11.04 -20.74
CA ALA A 212 15.48 11.04 -21.03
C ALA A 212 16.31 10.39 -19.91
N ASP A 213 15.90 10.58 -18.66
CA ASP A 213 16.59 10.11 -17.46
C ASP A 213 15.60 9.91 -16.30
N LEU A 214 15.41 8.66 -15.86
CA LEU A 214 14.61 8.31 -14.69
C LEU A 214 15.43 7.52 -13.69
N ALA A 215 15.28 7.87 -12.42
CA ALA A 215 15.71 7.02 -11.32
C ALA A 215 14.55 6.15 -10.82
N PHE A 216 14.83 4.87 -10.57
CA PHE A 216 13.91 3.88 -10.02
C PHE A 216 14.48 3.32 -8.72
N LEU A 217 13.59 2.97 -7.78
CA LEU A 217 13.96 2.46 -6.45
C LEU A 217 13.27 1.12 -6.20
N SER A 218 13.97 0.19 -5.57
CA SER A 218 13.35 -1.04 -5.08
C SER A 218 12.43 -0.72 -3.90
N ALA A 219 11.34 -1.45 -3.75
CA ALA A 219 10.54 -1.37 -2.54
C ALA A 219 11.41 -1.74 -1.31
N PRO A 220 11.38 -0.96 -0.22
CA PRO A 220 12.03 -1.37 1.02
C PRO A 220 11.29 -2.54 1.68
N PRO A 221 11.93 -3.29 2.60
CA PRO A 221 11.21 -4.19 3.49
C PRO A 221 10.04 -3.48 4.19
N LEU A 222 8.90 -4.15 4.36
CA LEU A 222 7.65 -3.53 4.82
C LEU A 222 7.84 -2.86 6.19
N THR A 223 8.52 -3.54 7.11
CA THR A 223 8.78 -3.01 8.46
C THR A 223 9.61 -1.73 8.38
N LEU A 224 10.69 -1.74 7.59
CA LEU A 224 11.54 -0.56 7.41
C LEU A 224 10.78 0.61 6.78
N GLY A 225 10.02 0.32 5.72
CA GLY A 225 9.28 1.32 4.96
C GLY A 225 8.16 1.98 5.76
N ILE A 226 7.28 1.17 6.38
CA ILE A 226 6.15 1.67 7.16
C ILE A 226 6.61 2.39 8.44
N ASP A 227 7.63 1.86 9.13
CA ASP A 227 8.19 2.53 10.31
C ASP A 227 8.83 3.88 9.94
N TRP A 228 9.46 3.95 8.77
CA TRP A 228 9.97 5.22 8.25
C TRP A 228 8.82 6.21 8.02
N VAL A 229 7.78 5.83 7.26
CA VAL A 229 6.64 6.70 6.96
C VAL A 229 6.00 7.25 8.22
N GLY A 230 5.64 6.38 9.16
CA GLY A 230 4.99 6.81 10.41
C GLY A 230 5.87 7.76 11.22
N ARG A 231 7.18 7.47 11.32
CA ARG A 231 8.12 8.31 12.06
C ARG A 231 8.29 9.69 11.42
N VAL A 232 8.50 9.77 10.10
CA VAL A 232 8.76 11.06 9.44
C VAL A 232 7.51 11.92 9.38
N LEU A 233 6.33 11.34 9.14
CA LEU A 233 5.07 12.09 9.13
C LEU A 233 4.70 12.60 10.53
N ARG A 234 4.84 11.76 11.57
CA ARG A 234 4.61 12.21 12.97
C ARG A 234 5.56 13.33 13.37
N ALA A 235 6.84 13.22 13.02
CA ALA A 235 7.81 14.27 13.28
C ALA A 235 7.45 15.58 12.54
N ALA A 236 7.04 15.50 11.29
CA ALA A 236 6.68 16.67 10.47
C ALA A 236 5.36 17.35 10.91
N ALA A 237 4.37 16.57 11.37
CA ALA A 237 3.06 17.09 11.78
C ALA A 237 3.10 17.88 13.10
N GLY A 238 4.15 17.72 13.89
CA GLY A 238 4.34 18.37 15.19
C GLY A 238 3.74 17.59 16.37
N PRO A 239 3.73 18.20 17.58
CA PRO A 239 3.25 17.54 18.78
C PRO A 239 1.73 17.24 18.71
N PRO A 240 1.24 16.22 19.44
CA PRO A 240 -0.19 15.93 19.53
C PRO A 240 -0.99 17.13 20.05
N ASP A 241 -2.26 17.20 19.66
CA ASP A 241 -3.18 18.21 20.22
C ASP A 241 -3.38 17.97 21.73
N ALA A 242 -3.58 19.04 22.50
CA ALA A 242 -3.69 18.95 23.96
C ALA A 242 -4.89 18.08 24.41
N ASP A 243 -5.96 18.07 23.62
CA ASP A 243 -7.19 17.29 23.81
C ASP A 243 -7.21 16.00 22.98
N ALA A 244 -6.07 15.56 22.42
CA ALA A 244 -6.01 14.34 21.62
C ALA A 244 -6.43 13.11 22.45
N PRO A 245 -7.41 12.32 21.97
CA PRO A 245 -7.98 11.19 22.72
C PRO A 245 -7.02 10.01 22.83
N GLU A 246 -7.14 9.25 23.93
CA GLU A 246 -6.39 7.99 24.12
C GLU A 246 -7.04 6.79 23.43
N ARG A 247 -8.33 6.89 23.05
CA ARG A 247 -9.09 5.83 22.37
C ARG A 247 -9.79 6.44 21.15
N VAL A 248 -9.53 5.89 19.97
CA VAL A 248 -10.07 6.43 18.71
C VAL A 248 -10.73 5.34 17.89
N TYR A 249 -11.96 5.57 17.45
CA TYR A 249 -12.60 4.75 16.42
C TYR A 249 -12.64 5.57 15.13
N LEU A 250 -11.98 5.08 14.10
CA LEU A 250 -11.99 5.65 12.76
C LEU A 250 -13.23 5.13 12.04
N SER A 251 -14.32 5.87 12.14
CA SER A 251 -15.58 5.58 11.44
C SER A 251 -15.40 5.73 9.94
N ARG A 252 -16.20 4.98 9.18
CA ARG A 252 -16.31 5.13 7.71
C ARG A 252 -17.68 5.59 7.27
N ARG A 253 -18.51 6.11 8.19
CA ARG A 253 -19.94 6.37 7.92
C ARG A 253 -20.21 7.30 6.73
N THR A 254 -19.28 8.20 6.42
CA THR A 254 -19.41 9.17 5.32
C THR A 254 -19.25 8.56 3.94
N PHE A 255 -18.67 7.36 3.82
CA PHE A 255 -18.45 6.65 2.57
C PHE A 255 -19.69 5.89 2.07
N HIS A 256 -20.87 6.16 2.61
CA HIS A 256 -22.11 5.50 2.21
C HIS A 256 -22.36 5.57 0.68
N PRO A 257 -22.77 4.49 -0.01
CA PRO A 257 -23.12 3.16 0.54
C PRO A 257 -21.95 2.16 0.63
N VAL A 258 -20.73 2.53 0.23
CA VAL A 258 -19.57 1.63 0.18
C VAL A 258 -18.86 1.50 1.53
N HIS A 259 -18.06 0.43 1.69
CA HIS A 259 -17.18 0.22 2.84
C HIS A 259 -17.85 0.31 4.23
N ARG A 260 -19.09 -0.18 4.33
CA ARG A 260 -19.94 -0.03 5.52
C ARG A 260 -19.75 -1.14 6.56
N VAL A 261 -19.95 -0.77 7.82
CA VAL A 261 -20.37 -1.69 8.89
C VAL A 261 -21.90 -1.80 8.83
N ALA A 262 -22.46 -3.01 8.78
CA ALA A 262 -23.91 -3.20 8.60
C ALA A 262 -24.71 -2.60 9.77
N ASN A 263 -24.18 -2.74 10.99
CA ASN A 263 -24.72 -2.21 12.24
C ASN A 263 -23.89 -1.02 12.78
N GLU A 264 -23.46 -0.11 11.89
CA GLU A 264 -22.59 1.04 12.21
C GLU A 264 -23.06 1.84 13.43
N ASP A 265 -24.35 2.18 13.53
CA ASP A 265 -24.86 2.99 14.66
C ASP A 265 -24.65 2.30 16.00
N SER A 266 -24.87 0.98 16.07
CA SER A 266 -24.65 0.18 17.27
C SER A 266 -23.15 0.05 17.61
N VAL A 267 -22.30 -0.06 16.59
CA VAL A 267 -20.84 -0.15 16.75
C VAL A 267 -20.26 1.18 17.23
N GLU A 268 -20.64 2.31 16.61
CA GLU A 268 -20.24 3.65 17.05
C GLU A 268 -20.73 3.95 18.48
N ALA A 269 -21.97 3.58 18.81
CA ALA A 269 -22.52 3.75 20.15
C ALA A 269 -21.73 2.94 21.20
N LEU A 270 -21.34 1.70 20.88
CA LEU A 270 -20.49 0.89 21.76
C LEU A 270 -19.13 1.57 21.97
N PHE A 271 -18.43 1.97 20.91
CA PHE A 271 -17.14 2.65 21.02
C PHE A 271 -17.25 3.93 21.85
N ALA A 272 -18.25 4.77 21.57
CA ALA A 272 -18.52 5.99 22.35
C ALA A 272 -18.77 5.67 23.84
N SER A 273 -19.56 4.64 24.16
CA SER A 273 -19.78 4.22 25.55
C SER A 273 -18.52 3.71 26.25
N ARG A 274 -17.50 3.30 25.48
CA ARG A 274 -16.18 2.87 25.97
C ARG A 274 -15.14 4.00 25.94
N GLY A 275 -15.61 5.24 25.80
CA GLY A 275 -14.76 6.43 25.86
C GLY A 275 -13.90 6.65 24.62
N PHE A 276 -14.27 6.05 23.48
CA PHE A 276 -13.61 6.33 22.21
C PHE A 276 -14.12 7.66 21.63
N ALA A 277 -13.21 8.45 21.08
CA ALA A 277 -13.57 9.47 20.12
C ALA A 277 -13.88 8.81 18.77
N VAL A 278 -15.10 8.98 18.26
CA VAL A 278 -15.49 8.55 16.92
C VAL A 278 -15.09 9.65 15.93
N ILE A 279 -14.17 9.33 15.03
CA ILE A 279 -13.58 10.28 14.08
C ILE A 279 -13.82 9.77 12.67
N ALA A 280 -14.23 10.68 11.79
CA ALA A 280 -14.36 10.51 10.35
C ALA A 280 -13.04 11.00 9.69
N PRO A 281 -12.03 10.14 9.46
CA PRO A 281 -10.67 10.57 9.12
C PRO A 281 -10.59 11.36 7.80
N GLU A 282 -11.46 11.08 6.84
CA GLU A 282 -11.58 11.78 5.56
C GLU A 282 -12.04 13.23 5.66
N THR A 283 -12.51 13.65 6.84
CA THR A 283 -12.85 15.05 7.13
C THR A 283 -11.64 15.86 7.62
N LEU A 284 -10.48 15.21 7.81
CA LEU A 284 -9.26 15.80 8.35
C LEU A 284 -8.13 15.75 7.31
N GLY A 285 -7.29 16.78 7.32
CA GLY A 285 -5.97 16.71 6.70
C GLY A 285 -5.05 15.74 7.45
N VAL A 286 -4.00 15.27 6.79
CA VAL A 286 -3.01 14.32 7.31
C VAL A 286 -2.37 14.84 8.60
N ALA A 287 -1.92 16.10 8.64
CA ALA A 287 -1.28 16.66 9.82
C ALA A 287 -2.24 16.75 11.01
N ALA A 288 -3.49 17.13 10.75
CA ALA A 288 -4.53 17.20 11.77
C ALA A 288 -4.88 15.81 12.32
N LEU A 289 -5.02 14.82 11.44
CA LEU A 289 -5.27 13.44 11.85
C LEU A 289 -4.12 12.88 12.70
N ILE A 290 -2.86 13.13 12.31
CA ILE A 290 -1.69 12.73 13.09
C ILE A 290 -1.73 13.33 14.50
N ARG A 291 -1.94 14.65 14.63
CA ARG A 291 -1.96 15.30 15.95
C ARG A 291 -3.11 14.79 16.82
N ARG A 292 -4.26 14.50 16.20
CA ARG A 292 -5.43 13.92 16.88
C ARG A 292 -5.19 12.49 17.33
N LEU A 293 -4.45 11.69 16.56
CA LEU A 293 -4.05 10.33 16.93
C LEU A 293 -2.85 10.30 17.88
N GLY A 294 -2.12 11.40 18.05
CA GLY A 294 -0.80 11.40 18.69
C GLY A 294 -0.75 10.99 20.17
N ARG A 295 -1.90 10.84 20.84
CA ARG A 295 -2.02 10.29 22.21
C ARG A 295 -2.78 8.96 22.26
N ALA A 296 -3.20 8.42 21.12
CA ALA A 296 -4.00 7.22 21.04
C ALA A 296 -3.22 5.99 21.54
N LYS A 297 -3.79 5.30 22.51
CA LYS A 297 -3.34 3.99 23.01
C LYS A 297 -4.07 2.86 22.30
N ILE A 298 -5.32 3.10 21.88
CA ILE A 298 -6.12 2.14 21.11
C ILE A 298 -6.72 2.86 19.91
N VAL A 299 -6.49 2.33 18.71
CA VAL A 299 -7.11 2.80 17.47
C VAL A 299 -7.91 1.65 16.85
N ALA A 300 -9.21 1.86 16.67
CA ALA A 300 -10.11 0.91 16.06
C ALA A 300 -10.55 1.39 14.67
N ALA A 301 -10.69 0.49 13.71
CA ALA A 301 -11.22 0.81 12.38
C ALA A 301 -11.77 -0.42 11.65
N PRO A 302 -12.79 -0.28 10.80
CA PRO A 302 -13.19 -1.33 9.87
C PRO A 302 -12.21 -1.51 8.70
N LEU A 303 -12.29 -2.66 8.02
CA LEU A 303 -11.50 -3.00 6.83
C LEU A 303 -11.51 -1.88 5.79
N GLY A 304 -10.35 -1.60 5.20
CA GLY A 304 -10.19 -0.68 4.08
C GLY A 304 -8.81 -0.02 4.09
N GLY A 305 -8.67 1.10 3.37
CA GLY A 305 -7.45 1.91 3.38
C GLY A 305 -7.08 2.51 4.76
N ALA A 306 -7.82 2.17 5.83
CA ALA A 306 -7.61 2.65 7.19
C ALA A 306 -6.24 2.31 7.78
N LEU A 307 -5.50 1.33 7.24
CA LEU A 307 -4.09 1.14 7.60
C LEU A 307 -3.28 2.43 7.41
N GLY A 308 -3.53 3.15 6.32
CA GLY A 308 -2.85 4.40 6.07
C GLY A 308 -2.94 5.35 7.26
N ASN A 309 -4.02 5.24 8.05
CA ASN A 309 -4.23 5.99 9.28
C ASN A 309 -3.61 5.32 10.52
N PHE A 310 -3.53 3.99 10.59
CA PHE A 310 -2.84 3.29 11.69
C PHE A 310 -1.35 3.66 11.75
N VAL A 311 -0.70 3.80 10.59
CA VAL A 311 0.71 4.25 10.47
C VAL A 311 0.94 5.63 11.09
N LEU A 312 -0.10 6.47 11.15
CA LEU A 312 -0.06 7.81 11.72
C LEU A 312 -0.16 7.82 13.25
N ALA A 313 -0.62 6.73 13.86
CA ALA A 313 -0.75 6.59 15.30
C ALA A 313 0.62 6.36 15.99
N PRO A 314 0.72 6.51 17.32
CA PRO A 314 1.92 6.18 18.08
C PRO A 314 2.40 4.73 17.85
N PRO A 315 3.73 4.50 17.87
CA PRO A 315 4.31 3.18 17.61
C PRO A 315 4.02 2.14 18.71
N ASP A 316 3.38 2.52 19.81
CA ASP A 316 2.95 1.67 20.92
C ASP A 316 1.42 1.47 20.98
N ALA A 317 0.65 2.11 20.09
CA ALA A 317 -0.80 1.95 20.03
C ALA A 317 -1.22 0.51 19.71
N THR A 318 -2.29 0.01 20.34
CA THR A 318 -2.93 -1.25 19.98
C THR A 318 -4.01 -1.00 18.92
N PHE A 319 -4.10 -1.86 17.92
CA PHE A 319 -5.05 -1.73 16.82
C PHE A 319 -6.17 -2.76 16.94
N LEU A 320 -7.42 -2.30 16.87
CA LEU A 320 -8.59 -3.17 16.78
C LEU A 320 -9.17 -3.08 15.36
N HIS A 321 -9.10 -4.16 14.60
CA HIS A 321 -9.54 -4.16 13.22
C HIS A 321 -10.82 -4.96 13.03
N LEU A 322 -11.86 -4.28 12.55
CA LEU A 322 -13.13 -4.92 12.22
C LEU A 322 -13.05 -5.47 10.79
N MET A 323 -12.90 -6.79 10.65
CA MET A 323 -12.74 -7.47 9.37
C MET A 323 -14.00 -8.27 9.02
N PRO A 324 -14.45 -8.29 7.76
CA PRO A 324 -15.51 -9.21 7.36
C PRO A 324 -15.03 -10.68 7.35
N ASP A 325 -15.93 -11.61 7.64
CA ASP A 325 -15.65 -13.04 7.79
C ASP A 325 -15.38 -13.78 6.47
N TRP A 326 -15.81 -13.24 5.33
CA TRP A 326 -15.47 -13.82 4.02
C TRP A 326 -13.96 -13.82 3.76
N LEU A 327 -13.22 -12.88 4.36
CA LEU A 327 -11.75 -12.93 4.32
C LEU A 327 -11.20 -14.18 5.02
N MET A 328 -11.91 -14.77 6.00
CA MET A 328 -11.49 -16.01 6.67
C MET A 328 -11.57 -17.24 5.77
N GLY A 329 -12.59 -17.33 4.90
CA GLY A 329 -12.68 -18.40 3.90
C GLY A 329 -11.58 -18.33 2.83
N GLU A 330 -10.96 -17.15 2.70
CA GLU A 330 -9.85 -16.87 1.80
C GLU A 330 -8.46 -17.03 2.46
N VAL A 331 -8.38 -17.16 3.80
CA VAL A 331 -7.12 -17.25 4.58
C VAL A 331 -6.21 -18.40 4.12
N GLY A 332 -6.78 -19.46 3.57
CA GLY A 332 -6.03 -20.61 3.03
C GLY A 332 -5.81 -20.58 1.52
N ARG A 333 -6.26 -19.56 0.77
CA ARG A 333 -6.33 -19.61 -0.71
C ARG A 333 -5.94 -18.34 -1.51
N HIS A 334 -5.54 -17.22 -0.93
CA HIS A 334 -5.52 -15.96 -1.71
C HIS A 334 -4.29 -15.03 -1.56
N ASP A 335 -3.71 -14.67 -2.71
CA ASP A 335 -2.85 -13.49 -2.93
C ASP A 335 -3.51 -12.19 -2.44
N LEU A 336 -4.84 -12.12 -2.52
CA LEU A 336 -5.61 -10.95 -2.11
C LEU A 336 -5.42 -10.70 -0.61
N LEU A 337 -5.64 -11.70 0.24
CA LEU A 337 -5.47 -11.53 1.69
C LEU A 337 -4.01 -11.21 2.03
N ILE A 338 -3.02 -11.86 1.40
CA ILE A 338 -1.59 -11.49 1.57
C ILE A 338 -1.36 -10.03 1.19
N GLY A 339 -1.94 -9.58 0.07
CA GLY A 339 -1.92 -8.20 -0.40
C GLY A 339 -2.59 -7.20 0.54
N TRP A 340 -3.62 -7.61 1.29
CA TRP A 340 -4.20 -6.79 2.36
C TRP A 340 -3.41 -6.89 3.65
N MET A 341 -2.83 -8.05 3.96
CA MET A 341 -2.12 -8.27 5.20
C MET A 341 -0.77 -7.58 5.22
N ARG A 342 -0.08 -7.41 4.07
CA ARG A 342 1.18 -6.65 4.00
C ARG A 342 1.11 -5.29 4.66
N TYR A 343 -0.06 -4.66 4.62
CA TYR A 343 -0.39 -3.43 5.32
C TYR A 343 -0.16 -3.56 6.83
N TYR A 344 -0.72 -4.57 7.47
CA TYR A 344 -0.66 -4.73 8.92
C TYR A 344 0.57 -5.50 9.41
N TYR A 345 1.44 -6.00 8.52
CA TYR A 345 2.59 -6.82 8.89
C TYR A 345 3.48 -6.19 9.97
N PRO A 346 3.85 -4.89 9.88
CA PRO A 346 4.69 -4.25 10.90
C PRO A 346 3.98 -4.07 12.26
N MET A 347 2.65 -4.14 12.27
CA MET A 347 1.81 -3.91 13.45
C MET A 347 1.16 -5.20 13.98
N ARG A 348 1.45 -6.35 13.37
CA ARG A 348 0.76 -7.63 13.60
C ARG A 348 0.70 -8.05 15.08
N GLU A 349 1.75 -7.76 15.85
CA GLU A 349 1.84 -8.15 17.27
C GLU A 349 0.96 -7.29 18.20
N ARG A 350 0.49 -6.14 17.70
CA ARG A 350 -0.37 -5.19 18.39
C ARG A 350 -1.75 -5.09 17.74
N MET A 351 -2.08 -6.00 16.85
CA MET A 351 -3.35 -6.00 16.13
C MET A 351 -4.29 -7.09 16.67
N ILE A 352 -5.53 -6.71 16.94
CA ILE A 352 -6.61 -7.59 17.34
C ILE A 352 -7.67 -7.55 16.25
N LEU A 353 -8.02 -8.71 15.71
CA LEU A 353 -9.00 -8.85 14.64
C LEU A 353 -10.36 -9.23 15.24
N VAL A 354 -11.42 -8.53 14.85
CA VAL A 354 -12.80 -8.88 15.16
C VAL A 354 -13.52 -9.15 13.86
N TYR A 355 -14.07 -10.36 13.71
CA TYR A 355 -14.70 -10.78 12.48
C TYR A 355 -16.21 -10.47 12.49
N GLY A 356 -16.67 -9.77 11.46
CA GLY A 356 -18.07 -9.46 11.21
C GLY A 356 -18.67 -10.42 10.19
N ARG A 357 -19.93 -10.78 10.37
CA ARG A 357 -20.63 -11.76 9.53
C ARG A 357 -21.25 -11.09 8.31
N VAL A 358 -21.11 -11.72 7.14
CA VAL A 358 -21.86 -11.33 5.94
C VAL A 358 -22.98 -12.33 5.65
N GLY A 359 -24.21 -11.94 5.96
CA GLY A 359 -25.42 -12.74 5.81
C GLY A 359 -26.23 -12.41 4.55
N PRO A 360 -27.41 -13.04 4.39
CA PRO A 360 -28.33 -12.77 3.29
C PRO A 360 -28.81 -11.32 3.24
N ALA A 361 -29.01 -10.67 4.39
CA ALA A 361 -29.46 -9.28 4.46
C ALA A 361 -28.40 -8.32 3.94
N GLU A 362 -27.14 -8.51 4.33
CA GLU A 362 -26.00 -7.71 3.87
C GLU A 362 -25.79 -7.89 2.35
N ARG A 363 -25.93 -9.12 1.84
CA ARG A 363 -25.87 -9.40 0.40
C ARG A 363 -27.03 -8.76 -0.38
N ALA A 364 -28.23 -8.78 0.17
CA ALA A 364 -29.39 -8.13 -0.44
C ALA A 364 -29.20 -6.60 -0.49
N PHE A 365 -28.68 -6.00 0.59
CA PHE A 365 -28.31 -4.59 0.62
C PHE A 365 -27.27 -4.25 -0.46
N ALA A 366 -26.21 -5.07 -0.56
CA ALA A 366 -25.17 -4.88 -1.57
C ALA A 366 -25.73 -4.97 -3.00
N ALA A 367 -26.58 -5.95 -3.29
CA ALA A 367 -27.23 -6.09 -4.59
C ALA A 367 -28.12 -4.88 -4.92
N GLN A 368 -28.88 -4.38 -3.95
CA GLN A 368 -29.74 -3.20 -4.12
C GLN A 368 -28.93 -1.93 -4.45
N HIS A 369 -27.71 -1.82 -3.94
CA HIS A 369 -26.85 -0.64 -4.10
C HIS A 369 -25.75 -0.84 -5.16
N GLY A 370 -25.75 -1.96 -5.89
CA GLY A 370 -24.73 -2.27 -6.90
C GLY A 370 -23.32 -2.44 -6.35
N LEU A 371 -23.19 -2.86 -5.08
CA LEU A 371 -21.89 -3.00 -4.42
C LEU A 371 -21.16 -4.28 -4.87
N GLY A 372 -19.85 -4.19 -5.06
CA GLY A 372 -18.99 -5.34 -5.32
C GLY A 372 -18.80 -6.20 -4.07
N ALA A 373 -18.29 -7.42 -4.25
CA ALA A 373 -18.07 -8.39 -3.17
C ALA A 373 -17.21 -7.83 -2.01
N HIS A 374 -16.23 -6.97 -2.31
CA HIS A 374 -15.36 -6.34 -1.31
C HIS A 374 -16.03 -5.21 -0.52
N ASP A 375 -17.17 -4.70 -0.98
CA ASP A 375 -17.91 -3.59 -0.37
C ASP A 375 -19.18 -4.05 0.34
N VAL A 376 -19.43 -5.36 0.40
CA VAL A 376 -20.56 -5.93 1.13
C VAL A 376 -20.36 -5.63 2.63
N PRO A 377 -21.32 -4.96 3.29
CA PRO A 377 -21.15 -4.61 4.69
C PRO A 377 -21.14 -5.85 5.57
N ALA A 378 -20.33 -5.85 6.62
CA ALA A 378 -20.33 -6.91 7.62
C ALA A 378 -21.03 -6.46 8.91
N HIS A 379 -21.76 -7.39 9.53
CA HIS A 379 -22.41 -7.19 10.81
C HIS A 379 -21.51 -7.68 11.95
N TYR A 380 -21.21 -6.82 12.92
CA TYR A 380 -20.30 -7.16 14.01
C TYR A 380 -21.03 -7.43 15.31
N ASP A 381 -20.62 -8.50 15.99
CA ASP A 381 -21.12 -8.80 17.34
C ASP A 381 -20.49 -7.82 18.35
N LEU A 382 -21.35 -7.04 19.01
CA LEU A 382 -20.93 -6.06 20.00
C LEU A 382 -20.21 -6.69 21.18
N ALA A 383 -20.60 -7.91 21.58
CA ALA A 383 -19.92 -8.63 22.67
C ALA A 383 -18.50 -9.05 22.26
N ALA A 384 -18.31 -9.43 20.98
CA ALA A 384 -16.99 -9.76 20.45
C ALA A 384 -16.08 -8.52 20.36
N ILE A 385 -16.61 -7.38 19.92
CA ILE A 385 -15.90 -6.09 19.97
C ILE A 385 -15.49 -5.78 21.41
N ASP A 386 -16.42 -5.91 22.36
CA ASP A 386 -16.16 -5.58 23.75
C ASP A 386 -15.10 -6.48 24.38
N GLN A 387 -15.15 -7.78 24.12
CA GLN A 387 -14.14 -8.73 24.56
C GLN A 387 -12.75 -8.38 23.98
N ALA A 388 -12.71 -7.97 22.72
CA ALA A 388 -11.48 -7.56 22.06
C ALA A 388 -10.91 -6.26 22.64
N LEU A 389 -11.77 -5.32 23.06
CA LEU A 389 -11.35 -4.12 23.79
C LEU A 389 -10.70 -4.47 25.14
N LEU A 390 -11.27 -5.41 25.90
CA LEU A 390 -10.66 -5.90 27.15
C LEU A 390 -9.29 -6.57 26.93
N LEU A 391 -9.04 -7.13 25.75
CA LEU A 391 -7.73 -7.64 25.35
C LEU A 391 -6.78 -6.49 24.99
N ALA A 392 -7.27 -5.47 24.28
CA ALA A 392 -6.49 -4.31 23.84
C ALA A 392 -5.97 -3.45 25.00
N GLU A 393 -6.68 -3.45 26.13
CA GLU A 393 -6.28 -2.72 27.35
C GLU A 393 -5.13 -3.38 28.12
N LYS A 394 -4.76 -4.62 27.77
CA LYS A 394 -3.59 -5.28 28.36
C LYS A 394 -2.30 -4.79 27.69
N PRO A 395 -1.18 -4.70 28.42
CA PRO A 395 0.09 -4.30 27.82
C PRO A 395 0.45 -5.14 26.59
N ALA A 396 0.97 -4.52 25.54
CA ALA A 396 1.31 -5.17 24.26
C ALA A 396 2.21 -6.42 24.42
N ALA A 397 3.15 -6.41 25.37
CA ALA A 397 3.97 -7.59 25.70
C ALA A 397 3.15 -8.82 26.12
N GLY A 398 1.98 -8.60 26.73
CA GLY A 398 1.04 -9.65 27.12
C GLY A 398 0.19 -10.19 25.97
N ILE A 399 0.02 -9.42 24.87
CA ILE A 399 -0.71 -9.86 23.67
C ILE A 399 0.18 -10.81 22.85
N ALA A 400 1.43 -10.40 22.59
CA ALA A 400 2.42 -11.24 21.89
C ALA A 400 2.72 -12.55 22.64
N ALA A 401 2.84 -12.52 23.97
CA ALA A 401 3.07 -13.72 24.77
C ALA A 401 1.86 -14.69 24.77
N ARG A 402 0.63 -14.19 24.66
CA ARG A 402 -0.59 -15.01 24.67
C ARG A 402 -0.95 -15.57 23.29
N ALA A 403 -0.65 -14.85 22.22
CA ALA A 403 -0.75 -15.37 20.86
C ALA A 403 0.13 -16.63 20.70
N ARG A 404 1.36 -16.59 21.23
CA ARG A 404 2.28 -17.74 21.29
C ARG A 404 1.80 -18.88 22.19
N ALA A 405 1.01 -18.58 23.23
CA ALA A 405 0.48 -19.59 24.16
C ALA A 405 -0.74 -20.33 23.61
N ARG A 406 -1.71 -19.62 22.99
CA ARG A 406 -2.91 -20.25 22.41
C ARG A 406 -2.60 -21.18 21.24
N GLN A 407 -1.58 -20.87 20.45
CA GLN A 407 -1.16 -21.75 19.34
C GLN A 407 -0.51 -23.06 19.78
N ARG A 408 -0.05 -23.16 21.04
CA ARG A 408 0.47 -24.41 21.61
C ARG A 408 -0.62 -25.30 22.22
N GLU A 409 -1.85 -24.78 22.36
CA GLU A 409 -2.99 -25.53 22.90
C GLU A 409 -3.87 -26.13 21.79
N ASP A 410 -3.76 -25.61 20.56
CA ASP A 410 -4.55 -26.02 19.38
C ASP A 410 -3.75 -26.85 18.33
N GLY A 411 -2.52 -27.26 18.64
CA GLY A 411 -1.68 -28.16 17.83
C GLY A 411 -1.15 -29.31 18.67
#